data_AF-A0A0K2V2Z6-F1
#
_entry.id   AF-A0A0K2V2Z6-F1
#
_cell.length_a   1.000
_cell.length_b   1.000
_cell.length_c   1.000
_cell.angle_alpha   90.00
_cell.angle_beta   90.00
_cell.angle_gamma   90.00
#
_symmetry.space_group_name_H-M   'P 1'
#
loop_
_entity.id
_entity.type
_entity.pdbx_description
1 polymer ?
#
loop_
_entity_poly.entity_id
_entity_poly.type
_entity_poly.pdbx_seq_one_letter_code
_entity_poly.pdbx_strand_id
1 'polypeptide(L)' 'MFSKINVNGPDAHPLFKYLKDKQGGTFGDFIKWSFTKFVIDKDGVPVARFST' A
#
# COMPACT_ATOMS: atom_id res chain seq x y z
N MET A 1 -4.57 3.39 -20.96
CA MET A 1 -4.78 1.95 -20.65
C MET A 1 -4.00 1.64 -19.38
N PHE A 2 -4.53 0.83 -18.45
CA PHE A 2 -3.87 0.49 -17.19
C PHE A 2 -3.12 -0.84 -17.30
N SER A 3 -1.97 -0.96 -16.66
CA SER A 3 -1.15 -2.19 -16.62
C SER A 3 -1.19 -2.83 -15.24
N LYS A 4 -0.97 -4.15 -15.20
CA LYS A 4 -0.74 -4.87 -13.95
C LYS A 4 0.62 -4.43 -13.38
N ILE A 5 0.64 -4.11 -12.09
CA ILE A 5 1.84 -3.70 -11.36
C ILE A 5 2.08 -4.58 -10.14
N ASN A 6 3.34 -4.63 -9.69
CA ASN A 6 3.72 -5.32 -8.47
C ASN A 6 3.48 -4.40 -7.25
N VAL A 7 2.87 -4.95 -6.20
CA VAL A 7 2.60 -4.22 -4.94
C VAL A 7 3.60 -4.57 -3.83
N ASN A 8 4.34 -5.67 -4.00
CA ASN A 8 5.33 -6.19 -3.08
C ASN A 8 6.64 -6.52 -3.80
N GLY A 9 7.71 -6.71 -3.02
CA GLY A 9 9.04 -7.06 -3.55
C GLY A 9 9.87 -5.85 -4.02
N PRO A 10 11.08 -6.10 -4.55
CA PRO A 10 12.02 -5.07 -5.00
C PRO A 10 11.42 -4.15 -6.09
N ASP A 11 10.65 -4.74 -7.00
CA ASP A 11 10.01 -4.07 -8.14
C ASP A 11 8.62 -3.50 -7.80
N ALA A 12 8.28 -3.40 -6.51
CA ALA A 12 7.01 -2.81 -6.11
C ALA A 12 6.90 -1.37 -6.62
N HIS A 13 5.73 -1.02 -7.16
CA HIS A 13 5.46 0.30 -7.67
C HIS A 13 5.68 1.37 -6.58
N PRO A 14 6.29 2.54 -6.89
CA PRO A 14 6.65 3.55 -5.89
C PRO A 14 5.49 3.98 -4.98
N LEU A 15 4.28 4.09 -5.54
CA LEU A 15 3.07 4.38 -4.77
C LEU A 15 2.83 3.34 -3.66
N PHE A 16 2.95 2.05 -3.97
CA PHE A 16 2.73 0.99 -2.97
C PHE A 16 3.88 0.91 -1.96
N LYS A 17 5.12 1.27 -2.34
CA LYS A 17 6.22 1.43 -1.39
C LYS A 17 5.89 2.53 -0.37
N TYR A 18 5.45 3.70 -0.85
CA TYR A 18 5.05 4.82 0.00
C TYR A 18 3.86 4.48 0.93
N LEU A 19 2.80 3.87 0.38
CA LEU A 19 1.61 3.52 1.15
C LEU A 19 1.93 2.51 2.26
N LYS A 20 2.73 1.49 1.94
CA LYS A 20 3.13 0.47 2.91
C LYS A 20 4.08 1.04 3.97
N ASP A 21 5.01 1.92 3.60
CA ASP A 21 5.90 2.61 4.55
C ASP A 21 5.10 3.47 5.55
N LYS A 22 4.13 4.26 5.06
CA LYS A 22 3.33 5.15 5.92
C LYS A 22 2.29 4.44 6.77
N GLN A 23 1.70 3.35 6.27
CA GLN A 23 0.61 2.61 6.93
C GLN A 23 1.01 1.15 7.20
N GLY A 24 2.29 0.93 7.45
CA GLY A 24 2.86 -0.36 7.85
C GLY A 24 2.57 -0.67 9.31
N GLY A 25 2.55 -1.96 9.66
CA GLY A 25 2.44 -2.40 11.05
C GLY A 25 3.80 -2.67 11.68
N THR A 26 3.82 -2.92 12.99
CA THR A 26 5.02 -3.31 13.75
C THR A 26 5.67 -4.61 13.27
N PHE A 27 4.91 -5.50 12.64
CA PHE A 27 5.38 -6.79 12.11
C PHE A 27 5.58 -6.78 10.58
N GLY A 28 5.83 -5.60 10.01
CA GLY A 28 6.13 -5.41 8.59
C GLY A 28 5.00 -4.75 7.81
N ASP A 29 5.32 -4.37 6.57
CA ASP A 29 4.48 -3.53 5.73
C ASP A 29 3.82 -4.30 4.56
N PHE A 30 4.18 -5.58 4.39
CA PHE A 30 3.79 -6.42 3.26
C PHE A 30 2.27 -6.53 3.07
N ILE A 31 1.81 -6.45 1.83
CA ILE A 31 0.39 -6.67 1.49
C ILE A 31 0.15 -8.18 1.40
N LYS A 32 -0.45 -8.75 2.45
CA LYS A 32 -0.60 -10.21 2.62
C LYS A 32 -1.59 -10.83 1.65
N TRP A 33 -2.66 -10.11 1.29
CA TRP A 33 -3.73 -10.63 0.45
C TRP A 33 -4.31 -9.57 -0.48
N SER A 34 -4.98 -10.06 -1.53
CA SER A 34 -5.78 -9.25 -2.44
C SER A 34 -6.85 -8.47 -1.69
N PHE A 35 -7.25 -7.31 -2.22
CA PHE A 35 -8.20 -6.39 -1.58
C PHE A 35 -7.71 -5.76 -0.27
N THR A 36 -6.42 -5.47 -0.13
CA THR A 36 -5.96 -4.49 0.88
C THR A 36 -6.31 -3.08 0.40
N LYS A 37 -6.89 -2.26 1.27
CA LYS A 37 -7.33 -0.88 0.98
C LYS A 37 -6.53 0.11 1.81
N PHE A 38 -6.25 1.26 1.23
CA PHE A 38 -5.65 2.41 1.89
C PHE A 38 -6.63 3.58 1.81
N VAL A 39 -6.80 4.31 2.92
CA VAL A 39 -7.56 5.56 2.96
C VAL A 39 -6.57 6.69 2.93
N ILE A 40 -6.77 7.62 2.00
CA ILE A 40 -5.94 8.79 1.78
C ILE A 40 -6.81 10.02 2.06
N ASP A 41 -6.29 10.98 2.82
CA ASP A 41 -6.99 12.23 3.07
C ASP A 41 -6.92 13.19 1.87
N LYS A 42 -7.57 14.35 2.01
CA LYS A 42 -7.62 15.38 0.96
C LYS A 42 -6.26 15.98 0.59
N ASP A 43 -5.27 15.85 1.49
CA ASP A 43 -3.92 16.40 1.30
C ASP A 43 -2.96 15.34 0.72
N GLY A 44 -3.47 14.15 0.41
CA GLY A 44 -2.68 13.06 -0.18
C GLY A 44 -1.94 12.20 0.84
N VAL A 45 -2.24 12.35 2.14
CA VAL A 45 -1.59 11.59 3.21
C VAL A 45 -2.37 10.31 3.48
N PRO A 46 -1.72 9.13 3.45
CA PRO A 46 -2.35 7.87 3.85
C PRO A 46 -2.64 7.93 5.35
N VAL A 47 -3.91 7.75 5.73
CA VAL A 47 -4.37 7.87 7.13
C VAL A 47 -4.82 6.55 7.76
N ALA A 48 -5.21 5.56 6.94
CA ALA A 48 -5.58 4.25 7.43
C ALA A 48 -5.31 3.16 6.40
N ARG A 49 -5.16 1.93 6.88
CA ARG A 49 -5.05 0.71 6.09
C ARG A 49 -6.01 -0.35 6.61
N PHE A 50 -6.73 -0.98 5.68
CA PHE A 50 -7.66 -2.06 5.97
C PHE A 50 -7.31 -3.29 5.13
N SER A 51 -7.14 -4.43 5.79
CA SER A 51 -6.99 -5.72 5.15
C SER A 51 -8.15 -6.62 5.61
N THR A 52 -8.75 -7.32 4.65
CA THR A 52 -9.72 -8.39 4.92
C THR A 52 -8.97 -9.65 5.33
#